data_AF-R7XTF2-F1
#
_entry.id   AF-R7XTF2-F1
#
_cell.length_a   1.000
_cell.length_b   1.000
_cell.length_c   1.000
_cell.angle_alpha   90.00
_cell.angle_beta   90.00
_cell.angle_gamma   90.00
#
_symmetry.space_group_name_H-M   'P 1'
#
loop_
_entity.id
_entity.type
_entity.pdbx_description
1 polymer ?
#
loop_
_entity_poly.entity_id
_entity_poly.type
_entity_poly.pdbx_seq_one_letter_code
_entity_poly.pdbx_strand_id
1 'polypeptide(L)'
;MVLETYLRALLAEDCVTAHALGTDTFTVGNGELCDAVVVSAFEPIGEPAGPRDGEVTYSTVLTTSGSGDGSIRPGRLTWFYSLAERDGEWRLVGGGSGP
;
A
#
# COMPACT_ATOMS: atom_id res chain seq x y z
N MET A 1 -5.97 11.54 1.55
CA MET A 1 -6.26 10.72 0.34
C MET A 1 -6.39 9.25 0.74
N VAL A 2 -6.98 8.37 -0.08
CA VAL A 2 -7.17 6.93 0.26
C VAL A 2 -5.87 6.24 0.69
N LEU A 3 -4.76 6.49 -0.02
CA LEU A 3 -3.45 5.94 0.31
C LEU A 3 -2.94 6.38 1.69
N GLU A 4 -3.08 7.65 2.04
CA GLU A 4 -2.64 8.14 3.35
C GLU A 4 -3.46 7.51 4.48
N THR A 5 -4.77 7.34 4.29
CA THR A 5 -5.63 6.66 5.26
C THR A 5 -5.19 5.20 5.44
N TYR A 6 -4.89 4.50 4.35
CA TYR A 6 -4.37 3.14 4.38
C TYR A 6 -3.03 3.05 5.12
N LEU A 7 -2.07 3.93 4.81
CA LEU A 7 -0.76 3.93 5.49
C LEU A 7 -0.89 4.22 6.98
N ARG A 8 -1.81 5.09 7.40
CA ARG A 8 -2.11 5.34 8.82
C ARG A 8 -2.76 4.14 9.48
N ALA A 9 -3.65 3.42 8.80
CA ALA A 9 -4.24 2.19 9.29
C ALA A 9 -3.18 1.10 9.49
N LEU A 10 -2.24 0.94 8.54
CA LEU A 10 -1.09 0.03 8.69
C LEU A 10 -0.23 0.36 9.91
N LEU A 11 0.08 1.64 10.15
CA LEU A 11 0.84 2.04 11.35
C LEU A 11 0.12 1.73 12.65
N ALA A 12 -1.21 1.72 12.63
CA ALA A 12 -2.06 1.42 13.78
C ALA A 12 -2.41 -0.07 13.91
N GLU A 13 -1.90 -0.91 13.00
CA GLU A 13 -2.27 -2.33 12.88
C GLU A 13 -3.80 -2.53 12.72
N ASP A 14 -4.50 -1.53 12.16
CA ASP A 14 -5.94 -1.56 11.88
C ASP A 14 -6.21 -2.17 10.51
N CYS A 15 -6.10 -3.49 10.44
CA CYS A 15 -6.30 -4.20 9.19
C CYS A 15 -7.74 -4.18 8.68
N VAL A 16 -8.73 -4.00 9.56
CA VAL A 16 -10.13 -3.85 9.12
C VAL A 16 -10.29 -2.60 8.26
N THR A 17 -9.75 -1.46 8.71
CA THR A 17 -9.78 -0.23 7.93
C THR A 17 -8.91 -0.34 6.68
N ALA A 18 -7.73 -0.96 6.76
CA ALA A 18 -6.84 -1.13 5.62
C ALA A 18 -7.49 -1.95 4.49
N HIS A 19 -8.07 -3.11 4.82
CA HIS A 19 -8.79 -3.98 3.88
C HIS A 19 -9.95 -3.24 3.20
N ALA A 20 -10.69 -2.42 3.95
CA ALA A 20 -11.83 -1.68 3.42
C ALA A 20 -11.46 -0.63 2.35
N LEU A 21 -10.20 -0.22 2.26
CA LEU A 21 -9.71 0.78 1.28
C LEU A 21 -9.18 0.13 0.00
N GLY A 22 -8.96 -1.19 0.01
CA GLY A 22 -8.55 -1.98 -1.15
C GLY A 22 -9.71 -2.59 -1.91
N THR A 23 -9.43 -3.06 -3.12
CA THR A 23 -10.25 -4.06 -3.82
C THR A 23 -9.83 -5.47 -3.43
N ASP A 24 -10.67 -6.46 -3.70
CA ASP A 24 -10.32 -7.87 -3.45
C ASP A 24 -8.98 -8.28 -4.12
N THR A 25 -8.70 -7.72 -5.30
CA THR A 25 -7.45 -7.96 -6.03
C THR A 25 -6.21 -7.40 -5.33
N PHE A 26 -6.35 -6.32 -4.54
CA PHE A 26 -5.26 -5.75 -3.75
C PHE A 26 -4.95 -6.61 -2.52
N THR A 27 -6.00 -7.09 -1.86
CA THR A 27 -5.90 -7.95 -0.66
C THR A 27 -5.34 -9.33 -0.97
N VAL A 28 -5.72 -9.91 -2.11
CA VAL A 28 -5.24 -11.25 -2.51
C VAL A 28 -3.95 -11.18 -3.35
N GLY A 29 -3.70 -10.07 -4.05
CA GLY A 29 -2.60 -9.93 -5.01
C GLY A 29 -1.50 -8.99 -4.53
N ASN A 30 -0.47 -9.53 -3.85
CA ASN A 30 0.86 -8.96 -3.54
C ASN A 30 0.97 -7.50 -3.01
N GLY A 31 -0.12 -6.77 -2.86
CA GLY A 31 -0.11 -5.35 -2.53
C GLY A 31 -0.36 -5.07 -1.06
N GLU A 32 -1.17 -5.91 -0.42
CA GLU A 32 -1.53 -5.73 0.97
C GLU A 32 -0.44 -6.25 1.92
N LEU A 33 -0.09 -5.40 2.87
CA LEU A 33 0.93 -5.65 3.88
C LEU A 33 0.35 -6.07 5.24
N CYS A 34 -0.97 -5.95 5.40
CA CYS A 34 -1.67 -6.32 6.62
C CYS A 34 -1.48 -7.80 6.97
N ASP A 35 -1.35 -8.09 8.26
CA ASP A 35 -1.01 -9.39 8.87
C ASP A 35 0.32 -10.02 8.43
N ALA A 36 0.93 -9.57 7.32
CA ALA A 36 2.17 -10.10 6.77
C ALA A 36 3.41 -9.29 7.18
N VAL A 37 3.26 -7.97 7.36
CA VAL A 37 4.36 -7.03 7.59
C VAL A 37 3.97 -5.98 8.63
N VAL A 38 4.77 -5.86 9.68
CA VAL A 38 4.63 -4.73 10.61
C VAL A 38 5.34 -3.51 10.01
N VAL A 39 4.56 -2.46 9.75
CA VAL A 39 5.06 -1.16 9.28
C VAL A 39 5.10 -0.21 10.47
N SER A 40 6.27 0.37 10.75
CA SER A 40 6.47 1.27 11.90
C SER A 40 6.57 2.74 11.52
N ALA A 41 6.84 3.04 10.25
CA ALA A 41 6.84 4.41 9.72
C ALA A 41 6.62 4.41 8.20
N PHE A 42 6.12 5.53 7.68
CA PHE A 42 6.15 5.84 6.25
C PHE A 42 6.60 7.29 6.04
N GLU A 43 7.31 7.54 4.94
CA GLU A 43 7.71 8.89 4.50
C GLU A 43 6.59 9.59 3.73
N PRO A 44 6.62 10.93 3.57
CA PRO A 44 5.64 11.65 2.76
C PRO A 44 5.44 10.99 1.39
N ILE A 45 4.17 10.87 0.98
CA ILE A 45 3.80 10.28 -0.30
C ILE A 45 4.31 11.21 -1.42
N GLY A 46 5.06 10.66 -2.36
CA GLY A 46 5.57 11.42 -3.51
C GLY A 46 4.47 11.78 -4.51
N GLU A 47 4.82 12.61 -5.49
CA GLU A 47 3.93 12.90 -6.62
C GLU A 47 3.63 11.60 -7.40
N PRO A 48 2.37 11.39 -7.83
CA PRO A 48 2.01 10.19 -8.56
C PRO A 48 2.67 10.18 -9.94
N ALA A 49 3.03 8.98 -10.41
CA ALA A 49 3.17 8.76 -11.83
C ALA A 49 1.79 8.95 -12.48
N GLY A 50 1.73 9.80 -13.53
CA GLY A 50 0.49 10.20 -14.18
C GLY A 50 -0.34 9.01 -14.69
N PRO A 51 -1.65 9.22 -14.91
CA PRO A 51 -2.58 8.12 -15.09
C PRO A 51 -2.24 7.31 -16.34
N ARG A 52 -2.03 6.00 -16.16
CA ARG A 52 -2.09 5.02 -17.24
C ARG A 52 -3.41 4.28 -17.08
N ASP A 53 -4.24 4.31 -18.11
CA ASP A 53 -5.50 3.54 -18.17
C ASP A 53 -6.46 3.77 -16.98
N GLY A 54 -6.48 4.97 -16.40
CA GLY A 54 -7.35 5.32 -15.25
C GLY A 54 -6.79 4.90 -13.89
N GLU A 55 -5.55 4.41 -13.85
CA GLU A 55 -4.81 4.08 -12.64
C GLU A 55 -3.67 5.09 -12.41
N VAL A 56 -3.47 5.48 -11.15
CA VAL A 56 -2.33 6.29 -10.73
C VAL A 56 -1.45 5.50 -9.77
N THR A 57 -0.14 5.60 -9.95
CA THR A 57 0.82 4.92 -9.08
C THR A 57 1.53 5.94 -8.20
N TYR A 58 1.49 5.72 -6.90
CA TYR A 58 2.24 6.48 -5.91
C TYR A 58 3.40 5.63 -5.39
N SER A 59 4.43 6.30 -4.85
CA SER A 59 5.48 5.65 -4.08
C SER A 59 5.71 6.36 -2.76
N THR A 60 6.11 5.58 -1.77
CA THR A 60 6.58 6.07 -0.46
C THR A 60 7.66 5.12 0.05
N VAL A 61 8.44 5.58 1.03
CA VAL A 61 9.37 4.73 1.78
C VAL A 61 8.67 4.25 3.05
N LEU A 62 8.62 2.92 3.23
CA LEU A 62 8.15 2.28 4.45
C LEU A 62 9.33 1.87 5.31
N THR A 63 9.17 1.92 6.62
CA THR A 63 10.05 1.23 7.58
C THR A 63 9.31 0.02 8.11
N THR A 64 9.90 -1.16 7.96
CA THR A 64 9.27 -2.44 8.35
C THR A 64 10.15 -3.25 9.30
N SER A 65 9.55 -4.16 10.05
CA SER A 65 10.27 -5.20 10.79
C SER A 65 10.57 -6.45 9.94
N GLY A 66 10.27 -6.42 8.64
CA GLY A 66 10.29 -7.57 7.76
C GLY A 66 9.02 -8.44 7.84
N SER A 67 8.90 -9.38 6.91
CA SER A 67 7.81 -10.36 6.84
C SER A 67 8.22 -11.71 7.41
N GLY A 68 7.24 -12.51 7.86
CA GLY A 68 7.48 -13.85 8.41
C GLY A 68 8.06 -14.86 7.41
N ASP A 69 7.78 -14.66 6.11
CA ASP A 69 8.31 -15.48 5.01
C ASP A 69 9.67 -14.99 4.46
N GLY A 70 10.17 -13.85 4.96
CA GLY A 70 11.44 -13.25 4.56
C GLY A 70 11.44 -12.57 3.18
N SER A 71 10.29 -12.48 2.50
CA SER A 71 10.16 -11.76 1.23
C SER A 71 10.42 -10.24 1.39
N ILE A 72 10.10 -9.68 2.55
CA ILE A 72 10.38 -8.30 2.91
C ILE A 72 11.39 -8.29 4.07
N ARG A 73 12.51 -7.61 3.86
CA ARG A 73 13.55 -7.46 4.88
C ARG A 73 13.22 -6.33 5.85
N PRO A 74 13.66 -6.43 7.12
CA PRO A 74 13.58 -5.32 8.06
C PRO A 74 14.35 -4.10 7.54
N GLY A 75 13.83 -2.92 7.83
CA GLY A 75 14.44 -1.64 7.47
C GLY A 75 13.59 -0.84 6.50
N ARG A 76 14.25 0.07 5.79
CA ARG A 76 13.62 1.00 4.85
C ARG A 76 13.52 0.38 3.47
N LEU A 77 12.34 0.45 2.86
CA LEU A 77 12.13 0.08 1.46
C LEU A 77 11.17 1.04 0.76
N THR A 78 11.39 1.25 -0.53
CA THR A 78 10.40 1.90 -1.39
C THR A 78 9.29 0.91 -1.70
N TRP A 79 8.05 1.35 -1.50
CA TRP A 79 6.86 0.61 -1.88
C TRP A 79 6.02 1.45 -2.84
N PHE A 80 5.43 0.77 -3.82
CA PHE A 80 4.57 1.37 -4.83
C PHE A 80 3.13 0.97 -4.55
N TYR A 81 2.21 1.89 -4.76
CA TYR A 81 0.78 1.70 -4.57
C TYR A 81 0.04 2.17 -5.80
N SER A 82 -0.76 1.29 -6.37
CA SER A 82 -1.63 1.57 -7.50
C SER A 82 -3.04 1.84 -7.01
N LEU A 83 -3.60 2.97 -7.43
CA LEU A 83 -4.96 3.40 -7.12
C LEU A 83 -5.74 3.53 -8.42
N ALA A 84 -6.99 3.08 -8.43
CA ALA A 84 -7.91 3.29 -9.54
C ALA A 84 -9.29 3.73 -9.02
N GLU A 85 -10.02 4.46 -9.85
CA GLU A 85 -11.42 4.79 -9.56
C GLU A 85 -12.31 3.55 -9.84
N ARG A 86 -13.11 3.16 -8.86
CA ARG A 86 -14.08 2.06 -8.92
C ARG A 86 -15.40 2.59 -8.37
N ASP A 87 -16.45 2.52 -9.20
CA ASP A 87 -17.80 2.98 -8.85
C ASP A 87 -17.86 4.43 -8.30
N GLY A 88 -16.98 5.31 -8.79
CA GLY A 88 -16.89 6.71 -8.35
C GLY A 88 -15.99 6.97 -7.14
N GLU A 89 -15.31 5.94 -6.62
CA GLU A 89 -14.43 6.04 -5.46
C GLU A 89 -13.01 5.54 -5.77
N TRP A 90 -12.00 6.26 -5.26
CA TRP A 90 -10.62 5.81 -5.36
C TRP A 90 -10.34 4.65 -4.41
N ARG A 91 -9.82 3.54 -4.94
CA ARG A 91 -9.48 2.33 -4.19
C ARG A 91 -8.05 1.90 -4.48
N LEU A 92 -7.41 1.24 -3.52
CA LEU A 92 -6.14 0.55 -3.75
C LEU A 92 -6.40 -0.71 -4.60
N VAL A 93 -5.66 -0.85 -5.70
CA VAL A 93 -5.82 -1.98 -6.64
C VAL A 93 -4.56 -2.81 -6.83
N GLY A 94 -3.41 -2.31 -6.38
CA GLY A 94 -2.14 -3.02 -6.41
C GLY A 94 -1.09 -2.39 -5.50
N GLY A 95 -0.04 -3.17 -5.21
CA GLY A 95 1.13 -2.69 -4.51
C GLY A 95 2.32 -3.64 -4.68
N GLY A 96 3.51 -3.16 -4.37
CA GLY A 96 4.73 -3.97 -4.49
C GLY A 96 6.02 -3.18 -4.29
N SER A 97 7.15 -3.88 -4.23
CA SER A 97 8.50 -3.29 -4.09
C SER A 97 9.06 -2.66 -5.38
N GLY A 98 8.29 -2.67 -6.47
CA GLY A 98 8.66 -2.16 -7.79
C GLY A 98 7.97 -2.94 -8.92
N PRO A 99 7.96 -2.40 -10.16
CA PRO A 99 7.54 -3.17 -11.34
C PRO A 99 8.46 -4.36 -11.61
#